data_AF-A0A831P2T3-F1
#
_entry.id   AF-A0A831P2T3-F1
#
_cell.length_a   1.000
_cell.length_b   1.000
_cell.length_c   1.000
_cell.angle_alpha   90.00
_cell.angle_beta   90.00
_cell.angle_gamma   90.00
#
_symmetry.space_group_name_H-M   'P 1'
#
loop_
_entity.id
_entity.type
_entity.pdbx_description
1 polymer ?
#
loop_
_entity_poly.entity_id
_entity_poly.type
_entity_poly.pdbx_seq_one_letter_code
_entity_poly.pdbx_strand_id
1 'polypeptide(L)' 'VHAKLSARIERTGKFIFVNRAGFKVAEKSLHGLAMEMRRGTADILDEGLLFDKALEAVISNLRKARA' A
#
# COMPACT_ATOMS: atom_id res chain seq x y z
N VAL A 1 3.52 -3.66 -6.17
CA VAL A 1 4.36 -2.56 -5.62
C VAL A 1 3.61 -1.94 -4.46
N HIS A 2 4.18 -1.93 -3.24
CA HIS A 2 3.58 -1.19 -2.11
C HIS A 2 4.10 0.24 -2.10
N ALA A 3 3.20 1.20 -2.16
CA ALA A 3 3.53 2.62 -2.17
C ALA A 3 2.53 3.40 -1.31
N LYS A 4 3.01 4.44 -0.65
CA LYS A 4 2.19 5.34 0.17
C LYS A 4 1.80 6.56 -0.65
N LEU A 5 0.52 6.93 -0.60
CA LEU A 5 0.09 8.23 -1.12
C LEU A 5 0.64 9.34 -0.20
N SER A 6 1.57 10.14 -0.69
CA SER A 6 2.25 11.16 0.10
C SER A 6 1.78 12.58 -0.17
N ALA A 7 1.21 12.83 -1.36
CA ALA A 7 0.70 14.16 -1.71
C ALA A 7 -0.45 14.10 -2.71
N ARG A 8 -1.38 15.04 -2.56
CA ARG A 8 -2.39 15.39 -3.55
C ARG A 8 -2.13 16.82 -4.00
N ILE A 9 -1.78 17.01 -5.27
CA ILE A 9 -1.54 18.33 -5.85
C ILE A 9 -2.84 18.84 -6.44
N GLU A 10 -3.51 19.77 -5.75
CA GLU A 10 -4.84 20.24 -6.13
C GLU A 10 -4.85 20.94 -7.49
N ARG A 11 -3.83 21.77 -7.77
CA ARG A 11 -3.71 22.53 -9.02
C ARG A 11 -3.72 21.64 -10.27
N THR A 12 -3.17 20.44 -10.18
CA THR A 12 -3.04 19.51 -11.30
C THR A 12 -3.93 18.28 -11.17
N GLY A 13 -4.62 18.11 -10.03
CA GLY A 13 -5.45 16.93 -9.74
C GLY A 13 -4.66 15.62 -9.66
N LYS A 14 -3.36 15.70 -9.30
CA LYS A 14 -2.44 14.55 -9.31
C LYS A 14 -2.17 14.02 -7.91
N PHE A 15 -2.02 12.70 -7.83
CA PHE A 15 -1.71 11.92 -6.65
C PHE A 15 -0.30 11.36 -6.77
N ILE A 16 0.56 11.65 -5.78
CA ILE A 16 1.96 11.24 -5.76
C ILE A 16 2.14 10.09 -4.77
N PHE A 17 2.59 8.96 -5.30
CA PHE A 17 2.88 7.77 -4.53
C PHE A 17 4.39 7.63 -4.36
N VAL A 18 4.82 7.34 -3.14
CA VAL A 18 6.23 7.17 -2.78
C VAL A 18 6.48 5.79 -2.19
N ASN A 19 7.72 5.32 -2.30
CA ASN A 19 8.17 4.13 -1.58
C ASN A 19 8.54 4.44 -0.12
N ARG A 20 9.03 3.43 0.61
CA ARG A 20 9.46 3.56 2.01
C ARG A 20 10.61 4.57 2.20
N ALA A 21 11.45 4.76 1.18
CA ALA A 21 12.55 5.73 1.20
C ALA A 21 12.12 7.15 0.78
N GLY A 22 10.84 7.36 0.46
CA GLY A 22 10.29 8.67 0.08
C GLY A 22 10.43 9.02 -1.41
N PHE A 23 10.99 8.14 -2.23
CA PHE A 23 11.12 8.39 -3.67
C PHE A 23 9.78 8.20 -4.39
N LYS A 24 9.42 9.13 -5.29
CA LYS A 24 8.25 9.02 -6.16
C LYS A 24 8.34 7.77 -7.01
N VAL A 25 7.37 6.86 -6.85
CA VAL A 25 7.25 5.63 -7.64
C VAL A 25 6.08 5.65 -8.61
N ALA A 26 5.06 6.46 -8.35
CA ALA A 26 3.96 6.65 -9.29
C ALA A 26 3.33 8.03 -9.15
N GLU A 27 2.72 8.47 -10.25
CA GLU A 27 1.92 9.68 -10.35
C GLU A 27 0.63 9.31 -11.07
N LYS A 28 -0.52 9.61 -10.47
CA LYS A 28 -1.83 9.23 -11.01
C LYS A 28 -2.78 10.42 -10.99
N SER A 29 -3.66 10.49 -11.99
CA SER A 29 -4.81 11.40 -11.93
C SER A 29 -5.92 10.80 -11.06
N LEU A 30 -6.87 11.64 -10.64
CA LEU A 30 -8.07 11.19 -9.93
C LEU A 30 -8.78 10.04 -10.67
N HIS A 31 -9.05 10.23 -11.96
CA HIS A 31 -9.75 9.24 -12.78
C HIS A 31 -8.95 7.96 -12.96
N GLY A 32 -7.63 8.08 -13.17
CA GLY A 32 -6.76 6.90 -13.31
C GLY A 32 -6.72 6.06 -12.04
N LEU A 33 -6.56 6.71 -10.89
CA LEU A 33 -6.57 6.03 -9.59
C LEU A 33 -7.94 5.40 -9.30
N ALA A 34 -9.04 6.11 -9.55
CA ALA A 34 -10.39 5.57 -9.34
C ALA A 34 -10.66 4.31 -10.19
N MET A 35 -10.20 4.30 -11.45
CA MET A 35 -10.34 3.14 -12.32
C MET A 35 -9.53 1.94 -11.84
N GLU A 36 -8.31 2.17 -11.34
CA GLU A 36 -7.48 1.11 -10.77
C GLU A 36 -8.06 0.54 -9.47
N MET A 37 -8.61 1.40 -8.61
CA MET A 37 -9.34 0.96 -7.41
C MET A 37 -10.55 0.12 -7.78
N ARG A 38 -11.35 0.57 -8.76
CA ARG A 38 -12.51 -0.19 -9.25
C ARG A 38 -12.13 -1.54 -9.86
N ARG A 39 -10.96 -1.63 -10.49
CA ARG A 39 -10.43 -2.87 -11.08
C ARG A 39 -9.74 -3.78 -10.07
N GLY A 40 -9.56 -3.33 -8.83
CA GLY A 40 -8.80 -4.07 -7.80
C GLY A 40 -7.29 -4.11 -8.06
N THR A 41 -6.77 -3.28 -8.97
CA THR A 41 -5.33 -3.20 -9.27
C THR A 41 -4.62 -2.18 -8.37
N ALA A 42 -5.38 -1.36 -7.65
CA ALA A 42 -4.92 -0.54 -6.54
C ALA A 42 -5.86 -0.78 -5.36
N ASP A 43 -5.30 -0.97 -4.17
CA ASP A 43 -6.07 -1.20 -2.95
C ASP A 43 -5.51 -0.36 -1.79
N ILE A 44 -6.36 -0.08 -0.81
CA ILE A 44 -5.96 0.62 0.40
C ILE A 44 -5.24 -0.37 1.30
N LEU A 45 -4.00 -0.04 1.65
CA LEU A 45 -3.24 -0.82 2.61
C LEU A 45 -3.64 -0.40 4.02
N ASP A 46 -4.31 -1.29 4.74
CA ASP A 46 -4.50 -1.16 6.18
C ASP A 46 -3.22 -1.64 6.89
N GLU A 47 -2.51 -0.70 7.50
CA GLU A 47 -1.25 -0.97 8.21
C GLU A 47 -1.45 -1.87 9.44
N GLY A 48 -2.63 -1.85 10.09
CA GLY A 48 -2.96 -2.74 11.21
C GLY A 48 -3.07 -4.20 10.77
N LEU A 49 -3.80 -4.45 9.68
CA LEU A 49 -3.94 -5.80 9.11
C LEU A 49 -2.60 -6.37 8.59
N LEU A 50 -1.71 -5.52 8.08
CA LEU A 50 -0.36 -5.93 7.68
C LEU A 50 0.49 -6.39 8.88
N PHE A 51 0.37 -5.67 10.00
CA PHE A 51 1.05 -6.04 11.24
C PHE A 51 0.50 -7.36 11.80
N ASP A 52 -0.83 -7.51 11.87
CA ASP A 52 -1.48 -8.73 12.36
C ASP A 52 -1.08 -9.96 11.54
N LYS A 53 -1.08 -9.85 10.20
CA LYS A 53 -0.65 -10.93 9.30
C LYS A 53 0.83 -11.30 9.49
N ALA A 54 1.70 -10.30 9.70
CA ALA A 54 3.11 -10.55 9.96
C ALA A 54 3.31 -11.25 11.32
N LEU A 55 2.59 -10.80 12.34
CA LEU A 55 2.60 -11.39 13.68
C LEU A 55 2.10 -12.85 13.65
N GLU A 56 1.00 -13.10 12.95
CA GLU A 56 0.44 -14.45 12.76
C GLU A 56 1.44 -15.38 12.08
N ALA A 57 2.14 -14.91 11.04
CA ALA A 57 3.18 -15.68 10.35
C ALA A 57 4.34 -16.04 11.30
N VAL A 58 4.78 -15.11 12.15
CA VAL A 58 5.83 -15.36 13.15
C VAL A 58 5.36 -16.38 14.19
N ILE A 59 4.15 -16.21 14.75
CA ILE A 59 3.58 -17.14 15.73
C ILE A 59 3.44 -18.56 15.14
N SER A 60 2.94 -18.66 13.91
CA SER A 60 2.83 -19.93 13.18
C SER A 60 4.18 -20.62 13.02
N ASN A 61 5.22 -19.86 12.62
CA ASN A 61 6.57 -20.40 12.47
C ASN A 61 7.16 -20.86 13.82
N LEU A 62 6.95 -20.13 14.91
CA LEU A 62 7.41 -20.52 16.24
C LEU A 62 6.71 -21.78 16.76
N ARG A 63 5.42 -21.95 16.49
CA ARG A 63 4.67 -23.17 16.83
C ARG A 63 5.19 -24.39 16.08
N LYS A 64 5.48 -24.24 14.79
CA LYS A 64 6.07 -25.32 13.96
C LYS A 64 7.47 -25.71 14.44
N ALA A 65 8.29 -24.76 14.87
CA ALA A 65 9.65 -25.04 15.35
C ALA A 65 9.71 -25.77 16.70
N ARG A 66 8.59 -25.81 17.44
CA ARG A 66 8.47 -26.53 18.72
C ARG A 66 7.78 -27.90 18.59
N ALA A 67 7.31 -28.24 17.39
CA ALA A 67 6.66 -29.51 17.08
C ALA A 67 7.67 -30.53 16.56
#